data_AF-A0A7C9RQD5-F1
#
_entry.id   AF-A0A7C9RQD5-F1
#
_cell.length_a   1.000
_cell.length_b   1.000
_cell.length_c   1.000
_cell.angle_alpha   90.00
_cell.angle_beta   90.00
_cell.angle_gamma   90.00
#
_symmetry.space_group_name_H-M   'P 1'
#
loop_
_entity.id
_entity.type
_entity.pdbx_description
1 polymer ?
#
loop_
_entity_poly.entity_id
_entity_poly.type
_entity_poly.pdbx_seq_one_letter_code
_entity_poly.pdbx_strand_id
1 'polypeptide(L)'
;MRAQVKRGVAAAAVAVSVLAAVVSGGGSSAAQPAGLRAFGISGDGTLMATFTTDKPTVLDWVREIQGFSGDTAAIGLDFRVQNGLMYLVGNQGGVYTVKLPSTPTQDPVVTKVSQLSVPLYGTKFGVDFNPAVDRLRIVSDQGQNLRHNLGDNMTTEDAILSTPPALGPTRGVTAAAYTNNDLNADTATTLFDIGTATDEVLIQSPANNGLLSATGKLTVDAADAGFDIYSTLSNGKATSSAGFATIVAANGAATLYSVNLLTGAATSVGKFPVPMADLTISLTGS
;
A
#
# COMPACT_ATOMS: atom_id res chain seq x y z
N MET A 1 -46.04 -34.50 61.46
CA MET A 1 -45.23 -34.91 60.28
C MET A 1 -45.34 -33.85 59.20
N ARG A 2 -44.34 -32.97 59.05
CA ARG A 2 -44.16 -32.13 57.85
C ARG A 2 -42.66 -32.07 57.58
N ALA A 3 -42.21 -32.90 56.64
CA ALA A 3 -40.81 -33.06 56.31
C ALA A 3 -40.35 -31.91 55.39
N GLN A 4 -39.29 -31.22 55.80
CA GLN A 4 -38.53 -30.34 54.94
C GLN A 4 -37.71 -31.17 53.95
N VAL A 5 -37.81 -30.89 52.65
CA VAL A 5 -36.90 -31.42 51.64
C VAL A 5 -36.08 -30.26 51.10
N LYS A 6 -34.83 -30.16 51.57
CA LYS A 6 -33.78 -29.34 50.95
C LYS A 6 -33.40 -29.99 49.63
N ARG A 7 -33.57 -29.29 48.49
CA ARG A 7 -32.97 -29.68 47.22
C ARG A 7 -31.70 -28.87 47.01
N GLY A 8 -30.55 -29.48 47.29
CA GLY A 8 -29.26 -29.00 46.81
C GLY A 8 -29.14 -29.31 45.32
N VAL A 9 -28.83 -28.31 44.51
CA VAL A 9 -28.49 -28.50 43.09
C VAL A 9 -26.97 -28.58 43.02
N ALA A 10 -26.47 -29.77 42.66
CA ALA A 10 -25.06 -29.99 42.35
C ALA A 10 -24.72 -29.33 41.01
N ALA A 11 -23.74 -28.43 41.00
CA ALA A 11 -23.16 -27.88 39.78
C ALA A 11 -22.23 -28.95 39.17
N ALA A 12 -22.62 -29.53 38.05
CA ALA A 12 -21.74 -30.37 37.24
C ALA A 12 -20.90 -29.45 36.34
N ALA A 13 -19.63 -29.23 36.69
CA ALA A 13 -18.67 -28.59 35.82
C ALA A 13 -18.24 -29.58 34.72
N VAL A 14 -18.69 -29.33 33.48
CA VAL A 14 -18.18 -30.04 32.30
C VAL A 14 -16.88 -29.36 31.88
N ALA A 15 -15.75 -29.94 32.24
CA ALA A 15 -14.45 -29.54 31.72
C ALA A 15 -14.30 -30.12 30.29
N VAL A 16 -14.52 -29.30 29.27
CA VAL A 16 -14.16 -29.64 27.89
C VAL A 16 -12.67 -29.34 27.72
N SER A 17 -11.86 -30.39 27.76
CA SER A 17 -10.45 -30.31 27.36
C SER A 17 -10.36 -30.23 25.84
N VAL A 18 -10.13 -29.03 25.30
CA VAL A 18 -9.81 -28.84 23.88
C VAL A 18 -8.34 -29.17 23.68
N LEU A 19 -8.06 -30.33 23.07
CA LEU A 19 -6.74 -30.65 22.52
C LEU A 19 -6.50 -29.74 21.31
N ALA A 20 -5.66 -28.72 21.48
CA ALA A 20 -5.13 -27.95 20.37
C ALA A 20 -4.15 -28.82 19.58
N ALA A 21 -4.59 -29.39 18.46
CA ALA A 21 -3.71 -29.97 17.48
C ALA A 21 -2.95 -28.82 16.80
N VAL A 22 -1.66 -28.66 17.12
CA VAL A 22 -0.76 -27.80 16.36
C VAL A 22 -0.53 -28.47 15.02
N VAL A 23 -1.33 -28.10 14.03
CA VAL A 23 -1.00 -28.38 12.63
C VAL A 23 0.14 -27.43 12.29
N SER A 24 1.37 -27.93 12.28
CA SER A 24 2.49 -27.28 11.61
C SER A 24 2.24 -27.33 10.10
N GLY A 25 1.29 -26.53 9.64
CA GLY A 25 1.12 -26.23 8.24
C GLY A 25 2.30 -25.36 7.86
N GLY A 26 3.33 -25.97 7.27
CA GLY A 26 4.26 -25.24 6.42
C GLY A 26 3.43 -24.67 5.27
N GLY A 27 2.85 -23.49 5.50
CA GLY A 27 2.14 -22.75 4.46
C GLY A 27 3.15 -22.48 3.37
N SER A 28 3.00 -23.16 2.25
CA SER A 28 3.68 -22.80 1.01
C SER A 28 3.28 -21.36 0.72
N SER A 29 4.11 -20.40 1.14
CA SER A 29 4.03 -19.03 0.64
C SER A 29 4.25 -19.16 -0.85
N ALA A 30 3.22 -18.90 -1.65
CA ALA A 30 3.39 -18.86 -3.09
C ALA A 30 4.59 -17.95 -3.39
N ALA A 31 5.54 -18.46 -4.18
CA ALA A 31 6.72 -17.68 -4.52
C ALA A 31 6.26 -16.38 -5.18
N GLN A 32 6.76 -15.25 -4.68
CA GLN A 32 6.44 -13.95 -5.23
C GLN A 32 6.92 -13.90 -6.69
N PRO A 33 6.12 -13.33 -7.61
CA PRO A 33 6.53 -13.17 -9.00
C PRO A 33 7.84 -12.36 -9.07
N ALA A 34 8.81 -12.89 -9.81
CA ALA A 34 10.10 -12.25 -9.99
C ALA A 34 10.14 -11.48 -11.31
N GLY A 35 10.95 -10.41 -11.36
CA GLY A 35 11.24 -9.72 -12.62
C GLY A 35 10.12 -8.82 -13.13
N LEU A 36 9.17 -8.43 -12.29
CA LEU A 36 8.09 -7.53 -12.68
C LEU A 36 8.67 -6.14 -12.97
N ARG A 37 8.23 -5.52 -14.07
CA ARG A 37 8.54 -4.13 -14.39
C ARG A 37 7.94 -3.20 -13.32
N ALA A 38 8.80 -2.43 -12.67
CA ALA A 38 8.41 -1.46 -11.66
C ALA A 38 9.02 -0.08 -11.94
N PHE A 39 8.43 0.93 -11.32
CA PHE A 39 8.86 2.32 -11.36
C PHE A 39 8.89 2.84 -9.94
N GLY A 40 9.82 3.74 -9.63
CA GLY A 40 9.91 4.35 -8.32
C GLY A 40 10.28 5.82 -8.42
N ILE A 41 9.95 6.57 -7.36
CA ILE A 41 10.34 7.97 -7.21
C ILE A 41 11.35 8.13 -6.07
N SER A 42 12.27 9.07 -6.21
CA SER A 42 13.24 9.40 -5.17
C SER A 42 12.57 10.00 -3.94
N GLY A 43 13.24 9.95 -2.79
CA GLY A 43 12.72 10.51 -1.54
C GLY A 43 12.53 12.04 -1.53
N ASP A 44 13.15 12.76 -2.46
CA ASP A 44 12.86 14.18 -2.69
C ASP A 44 11.76 14.41 -3.74
N GLY A 45 11.23 13.33 -4.34
CA GLY A 45 10.17 13.36 -5.34
C GLY A 45 10.55 13.93 -6.70
N THR A 46 11.85 14.18 -6.97
CA THR A 46 12.30 14.85 -8.19
C THR A 46 12.76 13.90 -9.29
N LEU A 47 13.21 12.69 -8.92
CA LEU A 47 13.66 11.67 -9.85
C LEU A 47 12.64 10.54 -9.92
N MET A 48 12.54 9.94 -11.10
CA MET A 48 11.89 8.65 -11.31
C MET A 48 12.92 7.66 -11.84
N ALA A 49 12.73 6.39 -11.52
CA ALA A 49 13.52 5.29 -12.05
C ALA A 49 12.62 4.15 -12.52
N THR A 50 13.15 3.28 -13.38
CA THR A 50 12.54 1.97 -13.65
C THR A 50 13.55 0.85 -13.44
N PHE A 51 13.03 -0.30 -13.00
CA PHE A 51 13.80 -1.50 -12.65
C PHE A 51 12.88 -2.72 -12.74
N THR A 52 13.44 -3.89 -12.47
CA THR A 52 12.66 -5.11 -12.27
C THR A 52 12.68 -5.54 -10.81
N THR A 53 11.58 -6.08 -10.30
CA THR A 53 11.44 -6.42 -8.88
C THR A 53 12.42 -7.48 -8.38
N ASP A 54 13.12 -8.22 -9.26
CA ASP A 54 14.18 -9.16 -8.90
C ASP A 54 15.59 -8.53 -8.82
N LYS A 55 15.78 -7.34 -9.40
CA LYS A 55 17.08 -6.65 -9.51
C LYS A 55 16.99 -5.16 -9.20
N PRO A 56 16.51 -4.75 -8.00
CA PRO A 56 16.42 -3.34 -7.62
C PRO A 56 17.77 -2.61 -7.52
N THR A 57 18.88 -3.35 -7.50
CA THR A 57 20.25 -2.81 -7.51
C THR A 57 20.68 -2.25 -8.87
N VAL A 58 19.96 -2.60 -9.95
CA VAL A 58 20.23 -2.17 -11.32
C VAL A 58 19.01 -1.40 -11.84
N LEU A 59 19.18 -0.11 -12.08
CA LEU A 59 18.13 0.75 -12.61
C LEU A 59 18.35 0.91 -14.12
N ASP A 60 17.31 0.64 -14.92
CA ASP A 60 17.41 0.75 -16.38
C ASP A 60 17.56 2.21 -16.80
N TRP A 61 16.92 3.12 -16.05
CA TRP A 61 17.17 4.55 -16.08
C TRP A 61 16.78 5.20 -14.75
N VAL A 62 17.36 6.37 -14.51
CA VAL A 62 17.00 7.31 -13.42
C VAL A 62 17.03 8.71 -14.01
N ARG A 63 15.91 9.42 -14.00
CA ARG A 63 15.73 10.68 -14.72
C ARG A 63 14.92 11.68 -13.91
N GLU A 64 15.12 12.96 -14.19
CA GLU A 64 14.33 14.03 -13.58
C GLU A 64 12.90 14.00 -14.10
N ILE A 65 11.93 14.25 -13.21
CA ILE A 65 10.52 14.35 -13.58
C ILE A 65 10.26 15.77 -14.07
N GLN A 66 9.86 15.91 -15.33
CA GLN A 66 9.62 17.20 -15.98
C GLN A 66 8.13 17.48 -16.12
N GLY A 67 7.74 18.76 -16.16
CA GLY A 67 6.36 19.17 -16.49
C GLY A 67 5.43 19.43 -15.32
N PHE A 68 5.96 19.50 -14.08
CA PHE A 68 5.17 19.96 -12.94
C PHE A 68 4.60 21.36 -13.17
N SER A 69 3.38 21.59 -12.65
CA SER A 69 2.66 22.86 -12.77
C SER A 69 2.05 23.25 -11.41
N GLY A 70 2.78 24.09 -10.68
CA GLY A 70 2.46 24.52 -9.31
C GLY A 70 3.02 23.60 -8.22
N ASP A 71 3.26 22.33 -8.57
CA ASP A 71 4.00 21.36 -7.75
C ASP A 71 5.50 21.42 -8.09
N THR A 72 6.35 20.87 -7.24
CA THR A 72 7.81 20.79 -7.46
C THR A 72 8.41 19.41 -7.23
N ALA A 73 7.63 18.50 -6.64
CA ALA A 73 8.05 17.15 -6.31
C ALA A 73 6.83 16.21 -6.30
N ALA A 74 7.07 14.94 -6.61
CA ALA A 74 6.13 13.86 -6.44
C ALA A 74 6.05 13.43 -4.97
N ILE A 75 4.84 13.05 -4.52
CA ILE A 75 4.62 12.44 -3.20
C ILE A 75 4.18 10.98 -3.29
N GLY A 76 3.78 10.52 -4.48
CA GLY A 76 3.43 9.13 -4.74
C GLY A 76 2.95 8.93 -6.17
N LEU A 77 2.91 7.67 -6.62
CA LEU A 77 2.53 7.28 -7.98
C LEU A 77 1.84 5.93 -8.00
N ASP A 78 0.93 5.73 -8.97
CA ASP A 78 0.31 4.42 -9.19
C ASP A 78 -0.26 4.29 -10.63
N PHE A 79 -0.50 3.06 -11.09
CA PHE A 79 -1.21 2.78 -12.32
C PHE A 79 -2.73 2.71 -12.11
N ARG A 80 -3.46 3.54 -12.86
CA ARG A 80 -4.92 3.48 -12.85
C ARG A 80 -5.43 2.38 -13.79
N VAL A 81 -6.01 1.32 -13.22
CA VAL A 81 -6.49 0.14 -13.96
C VAL A 81 -7.51 0.48 -15.06
N GLN A 82 -8.34 1.50 -14.88
CA GLN A 82 -9.41 1.89 -15.82
C GLN A 82 -8.89 2.35 -17.19
N ASN A 83 -7.66 2.86 -17.26
CA ASN A 83 -7.08 3.34 -18.51
C ASN A 83 -5.63 2.89 -18.75
N GLY A 84 -5.02 2.17 -17.80
CA GLY A 84 -3.65 1.67 -17.89
C GLY A 84 -2.57 2.75 -17.86
N LEU A 85 -2.92 3.99 -17.54
CA LEU A 85 -1.96 5.08 -17.44
C LEU A 85 -1.36 5.12 -16.03
N MET A 86 -0.09 5.45 -15.95
CA MET A 86 0.55 5.83 -14.69
C MET A 86 0.13 7.25 -14.33
N TYR A 87 -0.17 7.44 -13.05
CA TYR A 87 -0.49 8.70 -12.43
C TYR A 87 0.49 9.01 -11.31
N LEU A 88 0.61 10.31 -11.02
CA LEU A 88 1.48 10.83 -9.98
C LEU A 88 0.76 11.97 -9.24
N VAL A 89 0.96 12.05 -7.93
CA VAL A 89 0.48 13.17 -7.10
C VAL A 89 1.66 14.05 -6.71
N GLY A 90 1.51 15.36 -6.90
CA GLY A 90 2.51 16.35 -6.54
C GLY A 90 2.35 16.89 -5.11
N ASN A 91 3.41 17.51 -4.59
CA ASN A 91 3.49 18.04 -3.23
C ASN A 91 2.56 19.23 -2.92
N GLN A 92 1.89 19.80 -3.91
CA GLN A 92 0.82 20.80 -3.76
C GLN A 92 -0.55 20.22 -4.17
N GLY A 93 -0.66 18.90 -4.29
CA GLY A 93 -1.89 18.19 -4.62
C GLY A 93 -2.24 18.21 -6.11
N GLY A 94 -1.33 18.56 -7.01
CA GLY A 94 -1.58 18.33 -8.43
C GLY A 94 -1.66 16.84 -8.73
N VAL A 95 -2.63 16.41 -9.53
CA VAL A 95 -2.73 15.03 -10.03
C VAL A 95 -2.34 15.03 -11.50
N TYR A 96 -1.40 14.17 -11.84
CA TYR A 96 -0.76 14.13 -13.15
C TYR A 96 -0.89 12.77 -13.80
N THR A 97 -0.98 12.74 -15.12
CA THR A 97 -0.61 11.55 -15.90
C THR A 97 0.87 11.57 -16.21
N VAL A 98 1.50 10.40 -16.29
CA VAL A 98 2.92 10.25 -16.58
C VAL A 98 3.11 9.68 -17.98
N LYS A 99 3.91 10.38 -18.80
CA LYS A 99 4.47 9.85 -20.05
C LYS A 99 5.86 9.30 -19.77
N LEU A 100 5.98 7.97 -19.83
CA LEU A 100 7.26 7.29 -19.61
C LEU A 100 8.23 7.49 -20.79
N PRO A 101 9.56 7.49 -20.52
CA PRO A 101 10.58 7.54 -21.56
C PRO A 101 10.46 6.37 -22.53
N SER A 102 10.57 6.61 -23.84
CA SER A 102 10.68 5.54 -24.84
C SER A 102 12.11 5.07 -25.06
N THR A 103 13.08 5.84 -24.57
CA THR A 103 14.50 5.52 -24.57
C THR A 103 15.11 5.92 -23.23
N PRO A 104 16.20 5.27 -22.78
CA PRO A 104 16.80 5.61 -21.48
C PRO A 104 17.26 7.05 -21.36
N THR A 105 17.51 7.78 -22.46
CA THR A 105 18.05 9.17 -22.42
C THR A 105 16.98 10.26 -22.31
N GLN A 106 15.70 9.91 -22.37
CA GLN A 106 14.60 10.87 -22.23
C GLN A 106 14.11 10.95 -20.80
N ASP A 107 13.65 12.13 -20.40
CA ASP A 107 13.01 12.34 -19.11
C ASP A 107 11.52 11.92 -19.14
N PRO A 108 10.99 11.35 -18.05
CA PRO A 108 9.55 11.23 -17.86
C PRO A 108 8.91 12.62 -17.80
N VAL A 109 7.79 12.78 -18.49
CA VAL A 109 7.05 14.05 -18.54
C VAL A 109 5.69 13.85 -17.90
N VAL A 110 5.36 14.66 -16.90
CA VAL A 110 4.05 14.67 -16.25
C VAL A 110 3.16 15.76 -16.84
N THR A 111 1.87 15.48 -16.95
CA THR A 111 0.86 16.46 -17.42
C THR A 111 -0.23 16.55 -16.38
N LYS A 112 -0.47 17.76 -15.84
CA LYS A 112 -1.49 17.98 -14.82
C LYS A 112 -2.87 17.77 -15.42
N VAL A 113 -3.66 16.89 -14.80
CA VAL A 113 -5.01 16.54 -15.25
C VAL A 113 -6.07 16.84 -14.19
N SER A 114 -5.67 16.98 -12.93
CA SER A 114 -6.56 17.40 -11.84
C SER A 114 -5.78 18.10 -10.72
N GLN A 115 -6.52 18.54 -9.71
CA GLN A 115 -6.01 19.20 -8.51
C GLN A 115 -6.83 18.72 -7.32
N LEU A 116 -6.14 18.32 -6.24
CA LEU A 116 -6.79 18.04 -4.96
C LEU A 116 -7.40 19.34 -4.42
N SER A 117 -8.69 19.27 -4.06
CA SER A 117 -9.46 20.38 -3.47
C SER A 117 -9.29 20.48 -1.95
N VAL A 118 -8.71 19.44 -1.34
CA VAL A 118 -8.34 19.41 0.08
C VAL A 118 -6.81 19.47 0.15
N PRO A 119 -6.23 20.40 0.93
CA PRO A 119 -4.78 20.49 1.10
C PRO A 119 -4.19 19.22 1.73
N LEU A 120 -3.00 18.85 1.29
CA LEU A 120 -2.22 17.79 1.90
C LEU A 120 -1.64 18.26 3.25
N TYR A 121 -1.59 17.37 4.24
CA TYR A 121 -0.82 17.58 5.47
C TYR A 121 -0.05 16.32 5.87
N GLY A 122 1.18 16.55 6.29
CA GLY A 122 2.18 15.51 6.49
C GLY A 122 3.40 15.72 5.61
N THR A 123 4.31 14.77 5.67
CA THR A 123 5.58 14.78 4.94
C THR A 123 5.82 13.50 4.15
N LYS A 124 5.08 12.43 4.46
CA LYS A 124 5.18 11.11 3.82
C LYS A 124 3.79 10.62 3.48
N PHE A 125 3.63 10.04 2.30
CA PHE A 125 2.32 9.77 1.74
C PHE A 125 2.29 8.45 0.99
N GLY A 126 1.17 7.73 1.12
CA GLY A 126 0.83 6.59 0.27
C GLY A 126 -0.22 7.02 -0.76
N VAL A 127 -0.07 6.60 -2.00
CA VAL A 127 -0.96 6.97 -3.12
C VAL A 127 -1.28 5.74 -3.94
N ASP A 128 -2.56 5.41 -4.12
CA ASP A 128 -2.96 4.19 -4.85
C ASP A 128 -4.39 4.30 -5.42
N PHE A 129 -4.63 3.71 -6.59
CA PHE A 129 -5.96 3.62 -7.17
C PHE A 129 -6.71 2.38 -6.68
N ASN A 130 -7.92 2.57 -6.18
CA ASN A 130 -8.83 1.45 -6.02
C ASN A 130 -9.40 1.03 -7.39
N PRO A 131 -9.10 -0.17 -7.89
CA PRO A 131 -9.54 -0.59 -9.23
C PRO A 131 -11.05 -0.85 -9.32
N ALA A 132 -11.72 -1.19 -8.22
CA ALA A 132 -13.16 -1.46 -8.23
C ALA A 132 -14.01 -0.18 -8.21
N VAL A 133 -13.64 0.81 -7.39
CA VAL A 133 -14.42 2.07 -7.27
C VAL A 133 -13.88 3.22 -8.11
N ASP A 134 -12.73 3.03 -8.76
CA ASP A 134 -12.07 4.04 -9.60
C ASP A 134 -11.82 5.36 -8.83
N ARG A 135 -11.15 5.23 -7.68
CA ARG A 135 -10.82 6.39 -6.83
C ARG A 135 -9.37 6.31 -6.40
N LEU A 136 -8.70 7.46 -6.44
CA LEU A 136 -7.37 7.63 -5.91
C LEU A 136 -7.45 7.80 -4.39
N ARG A 137 -6.75 6.97 -3.63
CA ARG A 137 -6.55 7.09 -2.19
C ARG A 137 -5.22 7.80 -1.95
N ILE A 138 -5.22 8.74 -1.00
CA ILE A 138 -4.00 9.34 -0.48
C ILE A 138 -4.04 9.25 1.04
N VAL A 139 -3.02 8.66 1.66
CA VAL A 139 -2.83 8.63 3.12
C VAL A 139 -1.56 9.37 3.51
N SER A 140 -1.42 9.79 4.78
CA SER A 140 -0.19 10.44 5.25
C SER A 140 0.28 9.99 6.62
N ASP A 141 1.56 10.27 6.93
CA ASP A 141 2.16 10.10 8.26
C ASP A 141 1.42 10.84 9.38
N GLN A 142 0.55 11.79 9.03
CA GLN A 142 -0.28 12.52 9.96
C GLN A 142 -1.71 11.97 10.06
N GLY A 143 -1.96 10.79 9.51
CA GLY A 143 -3.25 10.10 9.55
C GLY A 143 -4.27 10.67 8.57
N GLN A 144 -3.85 11.53 7.63
CA GLN A 144 -4.75 12.03 6.58
C GLN A 144 -5.26 10.85 5.74
N ASN A 145 -6.51 10.93 5.31
CA ASN A 145 -7.16 9.89 4.53
C ASN A 145 -8.04 10.55 3.46
N LEU A 146 -7.47 10.83 2.29
CA LEU A 146 -8.17 11.47 1.18
C LEU A 146 -8.63 10.44 0.16
N ARG A 147 -9.76 10.74 -0.45
CA ARG A 147 -10.24 10.04 -1.64
C ARG A 147 -10.55 11.06 -2.72
N HIS A 148 -9.91 10.90 -3.88
CA HIS A 148 -10.08 11.77 -5.03
C HIS A 148 -10.76 11.03 -6.19
N ASN A 149 -11.71 11.71 -6.83
CA ASN A 149 -12.43 11.22 -7.99
C ASN A 149 -12.01 12.00 -9.23
N LEU A 150 -11.33 11.34 -10.18
CA LEU A 150 -10.95 11.97 -11.45
C LEU A 150 -12.16 12.27 -12.37
N GLY A 151 -13.30 11.61 -12.16
CA GLY A 151 -14.48 11.80 -12.99
C GLY A 151 -15.19 13.15 -12.77
N ASP A 152 -15.13 13.70 -11.56
CA ASP A 152 -15.72 14.99 -11.19
C ASP A 152 -14.71 15.98 -10.57
N ASN A 153 -13.44 15.56 -10.42
CA ASN A 153 -12.35 16.32 -9.82
C ASN A 153 -12.59 16.72 -8.35
N MET A 154 -13.41 15.96 -7.62
CA MET A 154 -13.68 16.21 -6.21
C MET A 154 -12.76 15.40 -5.30
N THR A 155 -12.22 16.06 -4.28
CA THR A 155 -11.48 15.43 -3.18
C THR A 155 -12.32 15.43 -1.92
N THR A 156 -12.48 14.27 -1.31
CA THR A 156 -13.12 14.11 -0.01
C THR A 156 -12.04 13.75 1.02
N GLU A 157 -12.03 14.44 2.15
CA GLU A 157 -11.33 13.97 3.33
C GLU A 157 -12.26 13.02 4.08
N ASP A 158 -11.91 11.73 4.08
CA ASP A 158 -12.60 10.69 4.83
C ASP A 158 -12.21 10.76 6.31
N ALA A 159 -12.70 9.84 7.15
CA ALA A 159 -12.36 9.85 8.57
C ALA A 159 -10.85 9.66 8.76
N ILE A 160 -10.27 10.38 9.73
CA ILE A 160 -8.84 10.30 10.07
C ILE A 160 -8.47 8.87 10.45
N LEU A 161 -7.28 8.44 10.05
CA LEU A 161 -6.81 7.08 10.32
C LEU A 161 -6.75 6.81 11.83
N SER A 162 -7.21 5.63 12.24
CA SER A 162 -7.25 5.20 13.64
C SER A 162 -7.12 3.68 13.75
N THR A 163 -6.48 3.21 14.83
CA THR A 163 -6.28 1.78 15.12
C THR A 163 -6.92 1.42 16.46
N PRO A 164 -8.27 1.28 16.53
CA PRO A 164 -8.93 0.89 17.77
C PRO A 164 -8.36 -0.40 18.38
N PRO A 165 -8.27 -0.51 19.71
CA PRO A 165 -8.82 0.41 20.71
C PRO A 165 -7.89 1.59 21.06
N ALA A 166 -6.79 1.80 20.35
CA ALA A 166 -5.92 2.95 20.60
C ALA A 166 -6.70 4.27 20.44
N LEU A 167 -6.44 5.21 21.34
CA LEU A 167 -7.13 6.50 21.35
C LEU A 167 -6.41 7.49 20.45
N GLY A 168 -7.18 8.23 19.65
CA GLY A 168 -6.68 9.28 18.78
C GLY A 168 -6.22 8.78 17.40
N PRO A 169 -5.69 9.68 16.57
CA PRO A 169 -5.28 9.35 15.20
C PRO A 169 -4.04 8.45 15.16
N THR A 170 -4.04 7.48 14.27
CA THR A 170 -2.85 6.70 13.92
C THR A 170 -1.91 7.58 13.09
N ARG A 171 -0.67 7.68 13.53
CA ARG A 171 0.41 8.42 12.85
C ARG A 171 1.38 7.42 12.21
N GLY A 172 2.17 7.91 11.27
CA GLY A 172 3.19 7.12 10.56
C GLY A 172 2.58 6.05 9.65
N VAL A 173 1.44 6.31 9.01
CA VAL A 173 0.94 5.46 7.92
C VAL A 173 1.39 6.10 6.61
N THR A 174 2.44 5.55 5.99
CA THR A 174 3.15 6.25 4.91
C THR A 174 2.99 5.59 3.55
N ALA A 175 2.40 4.40 3.48
CA ALA A 175 2.15 3.70 2.22
C ALA A 175 0.79 3.03 2.26
N ALA A 176 0.17 2.86 1.09
CA ALA A 176 -1.13 2.24 0.91
C ALA A 176 -1.17 1.55 -0.45
N ALA A 177 -1.81 0.39 -0.56
CA ALA A 177 -1.99 -0.34 -1.82
C ALA A 177 -3.26 -1.19 -1.80
N TYR A 178 -4.05 -1.17 -2.88
CA TYR A 178 -5.20 -2.03 -3.07
C TYR A 178 -4.82 -3.36 -3.72
N THR A 179 -5.48 -4.44 -3.30
CA THR A 179 -5.43 -5.73 -4.01
C THR A 179 -6.30 -5.73 -5.26
N ASN A 180 -6.08 -6.75 -6.10
CA ASN A 180 -6.94 -7.13 -7.23
C ASN A 180 -7.06 -6.03 -8.30
N ASN A 181 -5.92 -5.71 -8.90
CA ASN A 181 -5.77 -4.77 -10.03
C ASN A 181 -6.38 -5.33 -11.33
N ASP A 182 -7.70 -5.50 -11.34
CA ASP A 182 -8.53 -5.90 -12.47
C ASP A 182 -9.84 -5.09 -12.54
N LEU A 183 -10.66 -5.31 -13.57
CA LEU A 183 -11.97 -4.67 -13.73
C LEU A 183 -13.12 -5.71 -13.66
N ASN A 184 -12.86 -6.86 -13.03
CA ASN A 184 -13.84 -7.93 -12.94
C ASN A 184 -14.87 -7.61 -11.85
N ALA A 185 -16.16 -7.72 -12.16
CA ALA A 185 -17.22 -7.41 -11.17
C ALA A 185 -17.31 -8.44 -10.03
N ASP A 186 -16.70 -9.62 -10.18
CA ASP A 186 -16.70 -10.69 -9.17
C ASP A 186 -15.53 -10.58 -8.18
N THR A 187 -14.65 -9.60 -8.34
CA THR A 187 -13.53 -9.32 -7.43
C THR A 187 -13.81 -8.06 -6.63
N ALA A 188 -13.43 -8.09 -5.35
CA ALA A 188 -13.46 -6.93 -4.47
C ALA A 188 -12.03 -6.55 -4.09
N THR A 189 -11.82 -5.30 -3.70
CA THR A 189 -10.50 -4.79 -3.34
C THR A 189 -10.36 -4.74 -1.82
N THR A 190 -9.15 -4.99 -1.32
CA THR A 190 -8.77 -4.77 0.08
C THR A 190 -7.64 -3.75 0.10
N LEU A 191 -7.77 -2.73 0.94
CA LEU A 191 -6.71 -1.75 1.16
C LEU A 191 -5.77 -2.25 2.24
N PHE A 192 -4.49 -2.31 1.92
CA PHE A 192 -3.41 -2.54 2.88
C PHE A 192 -2.54 -1.31 3.01
N ASP A 193 -2.08 -1.02 4.22
CA ASP A 193 -1.17 0.08 4.49
C ASP A 193 0.10 -0.40 5.18
N ILE A 194 1.13 0.46 5.16
CA ILE A 194 2.33 0.30 5.98
C ILE A 194 2.35 1.37 7.06
N GLY A 195 2.27 0.92 8.31
CA GLY A 195 2.50 1.73 9.50
C GLY A 195 3.98 1.72 9.85
N THR A 196 4.72 2.75 9.48
CA THR A 196 6.16 2.91 9.78
C THR A 196 6.41 3.30 11.23
N ALA A 197 5.46 3.95 11.90
CA ALA A 197 5.60 4.22 13.34
C ALA A 197 5.37 2.97 14.21
N THR A 198 4.68 1.95 13.68
CA THR A 198 4.38 0.70 14.41
C THR A 198 5.10 -0.52 13.83
N ASP A 199 5.80 -0.37 12.72
CA ASP A 199 6.38 -1.44 11.91
C ASP A 199 5.36 -2.55 11.62
N GLU A 200 4.23 -2.19 11.02
CA GLU A 200 3.12 -3.10 10.75
C GLU A 200 2.62 -3.01 9.31
N VAL A 201 2.16 -4.14 8.79
CA VAL A 201 1.18 -4.17 7.71
C VAL A 201 -0.20 -4.08 8.34
N LEU A 202 -1.04 -3.20 7.80
CA LEU A 202 -2.38 -2.88 8.27
C LEU A 202 -3.39 -3.17 7.16
N ILE A 203 -4.61 -3.54 7.53
CA ILE A 203 -5.78 -3.49 6.64
C ILE A 203 -6.59 -2.25 7.02
N GLN A 204 -6.99 -1.46 6.01
CA GLN A 204 -7.92 -0.34 6.19
C GLN A 204 -9.34 -0.75 5.76
N SER A 205 -10.19 -1.08 6.73
CA SER A 205 -11.55 -1.54 6.44
C SER A 205 -12.56 -1.18 7.53
N PRO A 206 -13.62 -0.41 7.21
CA PRO A 206 -13.86 0.25 5.92
C PRO A 206 -12.88 1.40 5.65
N ALA A 207 -12.41 1.54 4.40
CA ALA A 207 -11.42 2.56 4.02
C ALA A 207 -11.87 3.99 4.38
N ASN A 208 -13.12 4.36 4.08
CA ASN A 208 -13.63 5.70 4.35
C ASN A 208 -13.88 5.98 5.85
N ASN A 209 -13.92 4.94 6.68
CA ASN A 209 -14.01 5.08 8.12
C ASN A 209 -12.63 5.23 8.78
N GLY A 210 -11.54 5.15 8.01
CA GLY A 210 -10.17 5.28 8.51
C GLY A 210 -9.78 4.21 9.54
N LEU A 211 -10.48 3.06 9.57
CA LEU A 211 -10.23 2.01 10.57
C LEU A 211 -9.12 1.09 10.09
N LEU A 212 -8.06 1.00 10.90
CA LEU A 212 -6.89 0.17 10.67
C LEU A 212 -6.89 -1.04 11.60
N SER A 213 -6.52 -2.19 11.07
CA SER A 213 -6.26 -3.42 11.83
C SER A 213 -4.96 -4.04 11.38
N ALA A 214 -4.04 -4.29 12.31
CA ALA A 214 -2.76 -4.94 12.00
C ALA A 214 -2.96 -6.39 11.53
N THR A 215 -2.24 -6.76 10.48
CA THR A 215 -2.12 -8.16 10.04
C THR A 215 -0.84 -8.80 10.57
N GLY A 216 0.22 -8.02 10.72
CA GLY A 216 1.44 -8.45 11.38
C GLY A 216 2.56 -7.42 11.31
N LYS A 217 3.69 -7.76 11.95
CA LYS A 217 4.85 -6.88 12.07
C LYS A 217 5.77 -7.00 10.86
N LEU A 218 6.30 -5.87 10.42
CA LEU A 218 7.47 -5.84 9.56
C LEU A 218 8.66 -6.47 10.29
N THR A 219 9.54 -7.10 9.52
CA THR A 219 10.81 -7.68 9.98
C THR A 219 11.96 -6.68 9.94
N VAL A 220 11.65 -5.42 9.65
CA VAL A 220 12.59 -4.29 9.49
C VAL A 220 11.92 -3.03 10.03
N ASP A 221 12.73 -2.16 10.64
CA ASP A 221 12.28 -0.86 11.12
C ASP A 221 12.19 0.12 9.95
N ALA A 222 10.99 0.64 9.68
CA ALA A 222 10.73 1.55 8.59
C ALA A 222 10.67 2.99 9.09
N ALA A 223 11.47 3.88 8.50
CA ALA A 223 11.29 5.32 8.71
C ALA A 223 10.31 5.90 7.70
N ASP A 224 10.32 5.40 6.47
CA ASP A 224 9.38 5.72 5.40
C ASP A 224 9.16 4.48 4.55
N ALA A 225 8.05 4.45 3.81
CA ALA A 225 7.76 3.35 2.91
C ALA A 225 6.88 3.80 1.75
N GLY A 226 7.03 3.09 0.63
CA GLY A 226 6.07 3.05 -0.46
C GLY A 226 5.68 1.61 -0.75
N PHE A 227 4.51 1.40 -1.33
CA PHE A 227 3.89 0.09 -1.34
C PHE A 227 2.98 -0.09 -2.55
N ASP A 228 3.09 -1.23 -3.21
CA ASP A 228 2.19 -1.63 -4.27
C ASP A 228 1.94 -3.16 -4.22
N ILE A 229 0.78 -3.57 -4.71
CA ILE A 229 0.33 -4.95 -4.77
C ILE A 229 0.08 -5.34 -6.23
N TYR A 230 0.99 -6.12 -6.78
CA TYR A 230 0.79 -6.73 -8.09
C TYR A 230 -0.27 -7.83 -8.05
N SER A 231 -1.13 -7.88 -9.05
CA SER A 231 -2.17 -8.92 -9.19
C SER A 231 -1.90 -9.80 -10.40
N THR A 232 -1.80 -11.11 -10.18
CA THR A 232 -1.76 -12.08 -11.29
C THR A 232 -3.17 -12.29 -11.79
N LEU A 233 -3.39 -12.09 -13.10
CA LEU A 233 -4.71 -12.24 -13.71
C LEU A 233 -4.82 -13.53 -14.51
N SER A 234 -5.98 -14.18 -14.46
CA SER A 234 -6.40 -15.24 -15.38
C SER A 234 -7.76 -14.88 -15.97
N ASN A 235 -7.86 -14.81 -17.29
CA ASN A 235 -9.08 -14.40 -18.00
C ASN A 235 -9.64 -13.05 -17.51
N GLY A 236 -8.76 -12.09 -17.21
CA GLY A 236 -9.14 -10.75 -16.72
C GLY A 236 -9.62 -10.71 -15.27
N LYS A 237 -9.42 -11.78 -14.48
CA LYS A 237 -9.75 -11.87 -13.06
C LYS A 237 -8.51 -12.14 -12.22
N ALA A 238 -8.32 -11.43 -11.13
CA ALA A 238 -7.21 -11.65 -10.20
C ALA A 238 -7.32 -13.04 -9.56
N THR A 239 -6.19 -13.75 -9.55
CA THR A 239 -6.06 -15.09 -8.96
C THR A 239 -5.05 -15.14 -7.82
N SER A 240 -4.12 -14.18 -7.77
CA SER A 240 -3.20 -13.99 -6.65
C SER A 240 -2.73 -12.55 -6.55
N SER A 241 -2.24 -12.18 -5.37
CA SER A 241 -1.68 -10.86 -5.09
C SER A 241 -0.28 -10.98 -4.48
N ALA A 242 0.58 -10.05 -4.83
CA ALA A 242 2.00 -10.03 -4.51
C ALA A 242 2.40 -8.62 -4.03
N GLY A 243 2.68 -8.47 -2.72
CA GLY A 243 3.03 -7.18 -2.13
C GLY A 243 4.52 -6.86 -2.26
N PHE A 244 4.83 -5.64 -2.65
CA PHE A 244 6.20 -5.12 -2.72
C PHE A 244 6.27 -3.75 -2.06
N ALA A 245 7.26 -3.55 -1.21
CA ALA A 245 7.48 -2.28 -0.53
C ALA A 245 8.90 -1.77 -0.75
N THR A 246 9.02 -0.47 -1.01
CA THR A 246 10.27 0.23 -0.76
C THR A 246 10.25 0.62 0.70
N ILE A 247 11.26 0.21 1.47
CA ILE A 247 11.40 0.60 2.88
C ILE A 247 12.67 1.44 3.00
N VAL A 248 12.51 2.66 3.53
CA VAL A 248 13.59 3.59 3.84
C VAL A 248 13.89 3.49 5.32
N ALA A 249 15.11 3.09 5.67
CA ALA A 249 15.58 3.07 7.04
C ALA A 249 15.89 4.49 7.56
N ALA A 250 16.03 4.66 8.88
CA ALA A 250 16.33 5.96 9.50
C ALA A 250 17.62 6.64 8.99
N ASN A 251 18.55 5.87 8.42
CA ASN A 251 19.78 6.39 7.80
C ASN A 251 19.60 6.79 6.32
N GLY A 252 18.38 6.76 5.79
CA GLY A 252 18.04 7.09 4.40
C GLY A 252 18.29 5.97 3.39
N ALA A 253 18.74 4.78 3.81
CA ALA A 253 18.93 3.65 2.91
C ALA A 253 17.58 3.07 2.48
N ALA A 254 17.33 3.05 1.16
CA ALA A 254 16.14 2.45 0.56
C ALA A 254 16.41 1.02 0.09
N THR A 255 15.52 0.08 0.44
CA THR A 255 15.61 -1.32 0.04
C THR A 255 14.24 -1.81 -0.44
N LEU A 256 14.21 -2.58 -1.53
CA LEU A 256 13.01 -3.25 -1.98
C LEU A 256 12.80 -4.52 -1.16
N TYR A 257 11.57 -4.72 -0.70
CA TYR A 257 11.10 -5.91 0.01
C TYR A 257 9.92 -6.52 -0.72
N SER A 258 9.85 -7.85 -0.68
CA SER A 258 8.57 -8.53 -0.83
C SER A 258 7.88 -8.58 0.54
N VAL A 259 6.57 -8.37 0.57
CA VAL A 259 5.80 -8.23 1.80
C VAL A 259 4.67 -9.25 1.81
N ASN A 260 4.60 -10.05 2.88
CA ASN A 260 3.47 -10.91 3.12
C ASN A 260 2.32 -10.11 3.78
N LEU A 261 1.25 -9.89 3.01
CA LEU A 261 0.12 -9.03 3.40
C LEU A 261 -0.57 -9.43 4.72
N LEU A 262 -0.55 -10.72 5.06
CA LEU A 262 -1.31 -11.27 6.20
C LEU A 262 -0.46 -11.54 7.44
N THR A 263 0.87 -11.49 7.32
CA THR A 263 1.80 -11.75 8.44
C THR A 263 2.75 -10.60 8.70
N GLY A 264 2.83 -9.62 7.80
CA GLY A 264 3.76 -8.50 7.86
C GLY A 264 5.20 -8.84 7.47
N ALA A 265 5.53 -10.13 7.27
CA ALA A 265 6.90 -10.54 7.00
C ALA A 265 7.46 -9.86 5.73
N ALA A 266 8.51 -9.04 5.91
CA ALA A 266 9.20 -8.34 4.83
C ALA A 266 10.52 -9.07 4.49
N THR A 267 10.62 -9.60 3.28
CA THR A 267 11.83 -10.29 2.81
C THR A 267 12.59 -9.40 1.85
N SER A 268 13.81 -9.00 2.23
CA SER A 268 14.67 -8.13 1.43
C SER A 268 14.93 -8.74 0.07
N VAL A 269 14.68 -7.98 -0.99
CA VAL A 269 15.03 -8.34 -2.36
C VAL A 269 16.36 -7.70 -2.76
N GLY A 270 16.54 -6.41 -2.47
CA GLY A 270 17.81 -5.74 -2.69
C GLY A 270 17.78 -4.24 -2.42
N LYS A 271 18.95 -3.70 -2.10
CA LYS A 271 19.13 -2.27 -1.79
C LYS A 271 19.16 -1.45 -3.08
N PHE A 272 18.43 -0.35 -3.12
CA PHE A 272 18.49 0.58 -4.24
C PHE A 272 19.82 1.35 -4.25
N PRO A 273 20.36 1.69 -5.44
CA PRO A 273 21.57 2.52 -5.54
C PRO A 273 21.30 4.01 -5.26
N VAL A 274 20.02 4.41 -5.20
CA VAL A 274 19.54 5.76 -4.90
C VAL A 274 18.37 5.67 -3.91
N PRO A 275 18.12 6.71 -3.10
CA PRO A 275 17.04 6.68 -2.10
C PRO A 275 15.68 6.78 -2.80
N MET A 276 15.09 5.63 -3.13
CA MET A 276 13.70 5.52 -3.57
C MET A 276 12.78 5.56 -2.35
N ALA A 277 11.67 6.31 -2.42
CA ALA A 277 10.69 6.38 -1.33
C ALA A 277 9.37 5.71 -1.67
N ASP A 278 8.98 5.72 -2.96
CA ASP A 278 7.75 5.09 -3.42
C ASP A 278 7.95 4.25 -4.69
N LEU A 279 7.05 3.30 -4.92
CA LEU A 279 7.04 2.46 -6.13
C LEU A 279 5.63 2.15 -6.64
N THR A 280 5.54 1.83 -7.92
CA THR A 280 4.39 1.17 -8.55
C THR A 280 4.88 0.15 -9.57
N ILE A 281 4.09 -0.90 -9.80
CA ILE A 281 4.37 -2.04 -10.65
C ILE A 281 3.46 -1.93 -11.88
N SER A 282 4.04 -2.15 -13.06
CA SER A 282 3.28 -2.24 -14.31
C SER A 282 2.15 -3.26 -14.16
N LEU A 283 0.93 -2.89 -14.57
CA LEU A 283 -0.25 -3.77 -14.46
C LEU A 283 -0.06 -5.13 -15.15
N THR A 284 0.77 -5.18 -16.21
CA THR A 284 1.09 -6.42 -16.92
C THR A 284 2.33 -7.12 -16.38
N GLY A 285 3.11 -6.47 -15.51
CA GLY A 285 4.40 -6.95 -15.02
C GLY A 285 5.54 -6.81 -16.03
N SER A 286 5.31 -6.18 -17.19
CA SER A 286 6.27 -6.00 -18.28
C SER A 286 6.47 -4.53 -18.63
#